data_AF-A0A914F681-F1
#
_entry.id   AF-A0A914F681-F1
#
_cell.length_a   1.000
_cell.length_b   1.000
_cell.length_c   1.000
_cell.angle_alpha   90.00
_cell.angle_beta   90.00
_cell.angle_gamma   90.00
#
_symmetry.space_group_name_H-M   'P 1'
#
loop_
_entity.id
_entity.type
_entity.pdbx_description
1 polymer ?
#
loop_
_entity_poly.entity_id
_entity_poly.type
_entity_poly.pdbx_seq_one_letter_code
_entity_poly.pdbx_strand_id
1 'polypeptide(L)'
;MLVEPKIIHYTLVFLKPWVWWNYPMFDLNWKWLEIRGKMEQINGREDDIVSNILIETIVMVALFGAYLITCLRAPQMTSDCTTNVSNFEKRIIGFFMLGFSFLISFALTPEQMWPTHAWALFTFNMATFLSFFLAFYSKHRLITDLSFSSSLQAALAVIGPILLSWNCLYFIENLGRRYLCGILFIAAFILGLNEIIKLILFSKNCRQFRYLSLRKQ
;
A
#
# COMPACT_ATOMS: atom_id res chain seq x y z
N MET A 1 5.18 23.43 -20.69
CA MET A 1 3.86 23.38 -21.38
C MET A 1 3.99 24.14 -22.70
N LEU A 2 3.64 23.56 -23.85
CA LEU A 2 3.80 24.21 -25.17
C LEU A 2 2.68 25.20 -25.52
N VAL A 3 1.62 25.26 -24.71
CA VAL A 3 0.46 26.15 -24.88
C VAL A 3 -0.02 26.55 -23.48
N GLU A 4 -0.40 27.81 -23.29
CA GLU A 4 -1.11 28.29 -22.10
C GLU A 4 -2.62 28.25 -22.37
N PRO A 5 -3.34 27.18 -21.95
CA PRO A 5 -4.76 27.07 -22.23
C PRO A 5 -5.55 28.12 -21.43
N LYS A 6 -6.44 28.86 -22.10
CA LYS A 6 -7.36 29.80 -21.44
C LYS A 6 -8.44 29.09 -20.61
N ILE A 7 -8.85 27.90 -21.05
CA ILE A 7 -9.88 27.07 -20.39
C ILE A 7 -9.42 25.62 -20.42
N ILE A 8 -9.53 24.94 -19.28
CA ILE A 8 -9.25 23.51 -19.14
C ILE A 8 -10.57 22.79 -18.86
N HIS A 9 -10.99 21.92 -19.78
CA HIS A 9 -12.19 21.09 -19.61
C HIS A 9 -11.79 19.62 -19.40
N TYR A 10 -12.07 19.09 -18.21
CA TYR A 10 -11.79 17.70 -17.88
C TYR A 10 -12.90 16.78 -18.42
N THR A 11 -12.69 16.19 -19.58
CA THR A 11 -13.69 15.33 -20.25
C THR A 11 -13.75 13.91 -19.70
N LEU A 12 -12.62 13.39 -19.21
CA LEU A 12 -12.52 12.02 -18.71
C LEU A 12 -12.85 11.94 -17.21
N VAL A 13 -13.85 11.12 -16.86
CA VAL A 13 -14.38 11.01 -15.49
C VAL A 13 -13.32 10.53 -14.50
N PHE A 14 -12.47 9.58 -14.88
CA PHE A 14 -11.40 9.07 -14.01
C PHE A 14 -10.22 10.04 -13.86
N LEU A 15 -10.20 11.12 -14.66
CA LEU A 15 -9.13 12.11 -14.69
C LEU A 15 -9.60 13.47 -14.17
N LYS A 16 -10.69 13.50 -13.42
CA LYS A 16 -11.14 14.72 -12.76
C LYS A 16 -10.08 15.18 -11.76
N PRO A 17 -9.91 16.50 -11.58
CA PRO A 17 -8.81 17.04 -10.80
C PRO A 17 -9.05 16.95 -9.29
N TRP A 18 -10.27 16.61 -8.85
CA TRP A 18 -10.55 16.28 -7.46
C TRP A 18 -10.25 14.81 -7.12
N VAL A 19 -9.81 13.99 -8.07
CA VAL A 19 -9.45 12.59 -7.82
C VAL A 19 -7.98 12.52 -7.45
N TRP A 20 -7.64 12.08 -6.24
CA TRP A 20 -6.28 12.19 -5.70
C TRP A 20 -5.20 11.35 -6.42
N TRP A 21 -5.55 10.16 -6.93
CA TRP A 21 -4.55 9.20 -7.43
C TRP A 21 -3.88 9.61 -8.76
N ASN A 22 -4.47 10.53 -9.50
CA ASN A 22 -3.94 10.94 -10.80
C ASN A 22 -2.90 12.08 -10.71
N TYR A 23 -2.73 12.69 -9.53
CA TYR A 23 -1.84 13.84 -9.32
C TYR A 23 -0.37 13.65 -9.71
N PRO A 24 0.26 12.47 -9.50
CA PRO A 24 1.62 12.21 -9.99
C PRO A 24 1.74 12.26 -11.51
N MET A 25 0.65 12.09 -12.23
CA MET A 25 0.66 11.94 -13.69
C MET A 25 0.28 13.22 -14.42
N PHE A 26 -0.57 14.07 -13.84
CA PHE A 26 -1.15 15.24 -14.53
C PHE A 26 -0.75 16.57 -13.87
N ASP A 27 0.08 17.37 -14.56
CA ASP A 27 0.49 18.70 -14.06
C ASP A 27 -0.67 19.68 -13.86
N LEU A 28 -1.71 19.54 -14.70
CA LEU A 28 -2.92 20.37 -14.63
C LEU A 28 -3.66 20.24 -13.29
N ASN A 29 -3.55 19.09 -12.62
CA ASN A 29 -4.22 18.86 -11.35
C ASN A 29 -3.59 19.69 -10.22
N TRP A 30 -2.30 20.03 -10.34
CA TRP A 30 -1.63 20.95 -9.42
C TRP A 30 -2.15 22.38 -9.56
N LYS A 31 -2.48 22.82 -10.79
CA LYS A 31 -3.14 24.12 -11.00
C LYS A 31 -4.54 24.17 -10.40
N TRP A 32 -5.29 23.08 -10.51
CA TRP A 32 -6.57 22.97 -9.81
C TRP A 32 -6.42 23.04 -8.29
N LEU A 33 -5.42 22.34 -7.73
CA LEU A 33 -5.15 22.34 -6.30
C LEU A 33 -4.79 23.73 -5.78
N GLU A 34 -4.00 24.50 -6.55
CA GLU A 34 -3.66 25.89 -6.22
C GLU A 34 -4.91 26.77 -6.11
N ILE A 35 -5.84 26.65 -7.07
CA ILE A 35 -7.10 27.40 -7.07
C ILE A 35 -7.98 26.97 -5.90
N ARG A 36 -8.10 25.65 -5.67
CA ARG A 36 -8.86 25.09 -4.55
C ARG A 36 -8.36 25.65 -3.21
N GLY A 37 -7.04 25.63 -2.98
CA GLY A 37 -6.46 26.13 -1.74
C GLY A 37 -6.78 27.60 -1.47
N LYS A 38 -6.70 28.46 -2.51
CA LYS A 38 -7.09 29.87 -2.40
C LYS A 38 -8.57 30.03 -2.02
N MET A 39 -9.46 29.21 -2.58
CA MET A 39 -10.88 29.25 -2.28
C MET A 39 -11.21 28.73 -0.88
N GLU A 40 -10.51 27.69 -0.39
CA GLU A 40 -10.67 27.15 0.96
C GLU A 40 -10.21 28.16 2.03
N GLN A 41 -9.12 28.89 1.77
CA GLN A 41 -8.62 29.98 2.60
C GLN A 41 -9.63 31.12 2.74
N ILE A 42 -10.21 31.56 1.62
CA ILE A 42 -11.24 32.62 1.62
C ILE A 42 -12.47 32.20 2.44
N ASN A 43 -12.82 30.91 2.42
CA ASN A 43 -14.00 30.38 3.08
C ASN A 43 -13.77 29.92 4.54
N GLY A 44 -12.55 30.08 5.08
CA GLY A 44 -12.23 29.73 6.47
C GLY A 44 -12.35 28.24 6.80
N ARG A 45 -12.11 27.36 5.82
CA ARG A 45 -12.36 25.90 5.92
C ARG A 45 -11.10 25.06 6.22
N GLU A 46 -10.11 25.64 6.91
CA GLU A 46 -8.75 25.05 6.99
C GLU A 46 -8.60 23.84 7.96
N ASP A 47 -9.52 23.59 8.91
CA ASP A 47 -9.18 22.75 10.08
C ASP A 47 -9.84 21.36 10.21
N ASP A 48 -10.93 21.04 9.51
CA ASP A 48 -11.66 19.77 9.76
C ASP A 48 -11.03 18.53 9.10
N ILE A 49 -10.25 18.71 8.03
CA ILE A 49 -9.72 17.59 7.25
C ILE A 49 -8.54 16.94 7.98
N VAL A 50 -7.66 17.73 8.60
CA VAL A 50 -6.50 17.24 9.35
C VAL A 50 -6.92 16.48 10.60
N SER A 51 -7.93 16.98 11.32
CA SER A 51 -8.47 16.33 12.52
C SER A 51 -9.06 14.95 12.21
N ASN A 52 -9.86 14.84 11.13
CA ASN A 52 -10.48 13.58 10.74
C ASN A 52 -9.44 12.55 10.25
N ILE A 53 -8.42 12.96 9.50
CA ILE A 53 -7.32 12.09 9.07
C ILE A 53 -6.54 11.58 10.28
N LEU A 54 -6.25 12.46 11.24
CA LEU A 54 -5.52 12.09 12.45
C LEU A 54 -6.31 11.06 13.26
N ILE A 55 -7.61 11.26 13.44
CA ILE A 55 -8.49 10.32 14.13
C ILE A 55 -8.54 8.97 13.39
N GLU A 56 -8.74 8.98 12.08
CA GLU A 56 -8.80 7.75 11.27
C GLU A 56 -7.47 6.98 11.31
N THR A 57 -6.35 7.70 11.20
CA THR A 57 -5.00 7.12 11.31
C THR A 57 -4.75 6.56 12.71
N ILE A 58 -5.12 7.28 13.77
CA ILE A 58 -4.97 6.81 15.16
C ILE A 58 -5.80 5.55 15.40
N VAL A 59 -7.05 5.52 14.93
CA VAL A 59 -7.91 4.34 15.05
C VAL A 59 -7.31 3.15 14.30
N MET A 60 -6.80 3.36 13.08
CA MET A 60 -6.17 2.29 12.30
C MET A 60 -4.87 1.79 12.95
N VAL A 61 -4.03 2.69 13.47
CA VAL A 61 -2.82 2.34 14.24
C VAL A 61 -3.19 1.57 15.52
N ALA A 62 -4.23 2.01 16.24
CA ALA A 62 -4.69 1.37 17.47
C ALA A 62 -5.24 -0.03 17.20
N LEU A 63 -6.03 -0.20 16.14
CA LEU A 63 -6.54 -1.51 15.70
C LEU A 63 -5.40 -2.43 15.24
N PHE A 64 -4.43 -1.90 14.49
CA PHE A 64 -3.24 -2.65 14.10
C PHE A 64 -2.40 -3.07 15.30
N GLY A 65 -2.19 -2.17 16.27
CA GLY A 65 -1.48 -2.45 17.51
C GLY A 65 -2.20 -3.49 18.38
N ALA A 66 -3.51 -3.35 18.55
CA ALA A 66 -4.34 -4.33 19.28
C ALA A 66 -4.31 -5.71 18.61
N TYR A 67 -4.31 -5.76 17.27
CA TYR A 67 -4.18 -6.99 16.51
C TYR A 67 -2.79 -7.63 16.66
N LEU A 68 -1.71 -6.85 16.59
CA LEU A 68 -0.36 -7.35 16.85
C LEU A 68 -0.27 -7.93 18.27
N ILE A 69 -0.83 -7.26 19.27
CA ILE A 69 -0.87 -7.76 20.65
C ILE A 69 -1.64 -9.08 20.76
N THR A 70 -2.81 -9.21 20.10
CA THR A 70 -3.59 -10.46 20.10
C THR A 70 -2.94 -11.57 19.28
N CYS A 71 -2.18 -11.24 18.24
CA CYS A 71 -1.35 -12.20 17.53
C CYS A 71 -0.20 -12.72 18.39
N LEU A 72 0.50 -11.82 19.08
CA LEU A 72 1.63 -12.14 19.97
C LEU A 72 1.22 -12.87 21.26
N ARG A 73 -0.02 -12.72 21.72
CA ARG A 73 -0.53 -13.33 22.98
C ARG A 73 -1.31 -14.62 22.80
N ALA A 74 -1.63 -15.03 21.57
CA ALA A 74 -2.38 -16.26 21.37
C ALA A 74 -1.47 -17.47 21.66
N PRO A 75 -1.89 -18.42 22.51
CA PRO A 75 -1.09 -19.62 22.77
C PRO A 75 -0.87 -20.39 21.48
N GLN A 76 0.39 -20.76 21.22
CA GLN A 76 0.76 -21.62 20.10
C GLN A 76 0.01 -22.94 20.23
N MET A 77 -0.93 -23.20 19.31
CA MET A 77 -1.37 -24.56 19.08
C MET A 77 -0.19 -25.31 18.48
N THR A 78 0.45 -26.15 19.30
CA THR A 78 1.45 -27.13 18.87
C THR A 78 0.75 -28.17 18.01
N SER A 79 0.53 -27.84 16.75
CA SER A 79 0.11 -28.81 15.75
C SER A 79 1.35 -29.14 14.93
N ASP A 80 1.80 -30.39 15.00
CA ASP A 80 2.74 -31.00 14.07
C ASP A 80 2.19 -30.84 12.65
N CYS A 81 2.51 -29.74 11.98
CA CYS A 81 1.98 -29.44 10.67
C CYS A 81 3.11 -29.40 9.64
N THR A 82 3.28 -30.52 8.96
CA THR A 82 3.84 -30.55 7.60
C THR A 82 2.84 -29.86 6.67
N THR A 83 2.80 -28.52 6.65
CA THR A 83 1.93 -27.78 5.73
C THR A 83 2.50 -27.87 4.31
N ASN A 84 1.99 -28.83 3.54
CA ASN A 84 2.20 -28.89 2.10
C ASN A 84 1.44 -27.73 1.42
N VAL A 85 2.12 -26.58 1.30
CA VAL A 85 1.63 -25.44 0.51
C VAL A 85 1.98 -25.69 -0.95
N SER A 86 0.95 -25.72 -1.82
CA SER A 86 1.15 -25.98 -3.25
C SER A 86 1.97 -24.86 -3.91
N ASN A 87 2.71 -25.19 -4.97
CA ASN A 87 3.46 -24.19 -5.74
C ASN A 87 2.53 -23.14 -6.40
N PHE A 88 1.29 -23.52 -6.70
CA PHE A 88 0.26 -22.61 -7.22
C PHE A 88 -0.16 -21.59 -6.15
N GLU A 89 -0.46 -22.07 -4.94
CA GLU A 89 -0.81 -21.22 -3.80
C GLU A 89 0.29 -20.18 -3.51
N LYS A 90 1.56 -20.62 -3.48
CA LYS A 90 2.73 -19.73 -3.28
C LYS A 90 2.83 -18.63 -4.34
N ARG A 91 2.40 -18.88 -5.58
CA ARG A 91 2.49 -17.90 -6.68
C ARG A 91 1.39 -16.86 -6.62
N ILE A 92 0.20 -17.26 -6.17
CA ILE A 92 -1.03 -16.48 -6.31
C ILE A 92 -1.41 -15.73 -5.04
N ILE A 93 -1.05 -16.27 -3.87
CA ILE A 93 -1.47 -15.68 -2.59
C ILE A 93 -1.01 -14.22 -2.43
N GLY A 94 0.22 -13.90 -2.84
CA GLY A 94 0.73 -12.53 -2.75
C GLY A 94 -0.03 -11.56 -3.66
N PHE A 95 -0.44 -11.99 -4.86
CA PHE A 95 -1.30 -11.16 -5.73
C PHE A 95 -2.68 -10.90 -5.11
N PHE A 96 -3.30 -11.90 -4.47
CA PHE A 96 -4.57 -11.69 -3.78
C PHE A 96 -4.43 -10.74 -2.59
N MET A 97 -3.41 -10.93 -1.75
CA MET A 97 -3.15 -10.04 -0.62
C MET A 97 -2.96 -8.61 -1.10
N LEU A 98 -2.15 -8.40 -2.15
CA LEU A 98 -1.93 -7.08 -2.74
C LEU A 98 -3.20 -6.49 -3.34
N GLY A 99 -3.97 -7.28 -4.09
CA GLY A 99 -5.22 -6.85 -4.70
C GLY A 99 -6.24 -6.40 -3.66
N PHE A 100 -6.48 -7.20 -2.61
CA PHE A 100 -7.40 -6.84 -1.54
C PHE A 100 -6.91 -5.64 -0.73
N SER A 101 -5.61 -5.59 -0.38
CA SER A 101 -5.04 -4.42 0.31
C SER A 101 -5.24 -3.15 -0.51
N PHE A 102 -4.92 -3.19 -1.81
CA PHE A 102 -5.11 -2.06 -2.71
C PHE A 102 -6.58 -1.63 -2.77
N LEU A 103 -7.51 -2.55 -3.04
CA LEU A 103 -8.93 -2.24 -3.21
C LEU A 103 -9.54 -1.63 -1.95
N ILE A 104 -9.25 -2.20 -0.77
CA ILE A 104 -9.76 -1.69 0.49
C ILE A 104 -9.14 -0.32 0.81
N SER A 105 -7.82 -0.16 0.65
CA SER A 105 -7.16 1.14 0.87
C SER A 105 -7.68 2.22 -0.06
N PHE A 106 -7.88 1.89 -1.33
CA PHE A 106 -8.39 2.82 -2.32
C PHE A 106 -9.83 3.23 -2.00
N ALA A 107 -10.69 2.28 -1.61
CA ALA A 107 -12.08 2.54 -1.24
C ALA A 107 -12.21 3.37 0.05
N LEU A 108 -11.30 3.19 1.01
CA LEU A 108 -11.29 3.96 2.26
C LEU A 108 -10.68 5.36 2.11
N THR A 109 -9.94 5.64 1.04
CA THR A 109 -9.30 6.95 0.85
C THR A 109 -10.29 7.94 0.23
N PRO A 110 -10.72 9.00 0.94
CA PRO A 110 -11.74 9.90 0.44
C PRO A 110 -11.31 10.63 -0.83
N GLU A 111 -12.18 10.67 -1.84
CA GLU A 111 -11.86 11.28 -3.14
C GLU A 111 -11.47 12.76 -3.00
N GLN A 112 -12.23 13.53 -2.21
CA GLN A 112 -12.09 14.97 -2.08
C GLN A 112 -10.93 15.41 -1.17
N MET A 113 -10.16 14.47 -0.62
CA MET A 113 -9.05 14.79 0.26
C MET A 113 -7.92 15.51 -0.50
N TRP A 114 -7.12 16.29 0.22
CA TRP A 114 -5.91 16.87 -0.36
C TRP A 114 -5.00 15.75 -0.88
N PRO A 115 -4.46 15.84 -2.11
CA PRO A 115 -3.81 14.70 -2.76
C PRO A 115 -2.65 14.12 -1.96
N THR A 116 -1.82 14.96 -1.36
CA THR A 116 -0.69 14.54 -0.51
C THR A 116 -1.17 13.72 0.69
N HIS A 117 -2.23 14.18 1.35
CA HIS A 117 -2.85 13.48 2.48
C HIS A 117 -3.52 12.17 2.05
N ALA A 118 -4.25 12.20 0.93
CA ALA A 118 -4.91 11.02 0.37
C ALA A 118 -3.89 9.92 0.04
N TRP A 119 -2.77 10.29 -0.58
CA TRP A 119 -1.70 9.35 -0.88
C TRP A 119 -0.97 8.83 0.35
N ALA A 120 -0.77 9.66 1.37
CA ALA A 120 -0.22 9.22 2.65
C ALA A 120 -1.16 8.21 3.33
N LEU A 121 -2.46 8.53 3.41
CA LEU A 121 -3.49 7.66 3.99
C LEU A 121 -3.61 6.36 3.22
N PHE A 122 -3.70 6.42 1.89
CA PHE A 122 -3.73 5.25 1.01
C PHE A 122 -2.52 4.34 1.25
N THR A 123 -1.31 4.91 1.25
CA THR A 123 -0.06 4.16 1.42
C THR A 123 0.00 3.51 2.80
N PHE A 124 -0.40 4.24 3.84
CA PHE A 124 -0.46 3.74 5.20
C PHE A 124 -1.49 2.60 5.36
N ASN A 125 -2.69 2.80 4.83
CA ASN A 125 -3.74 1.77 4.80
C ASN A 125 -3.27 0.53 4.04
N MET A 126 -2.59 0.71 2.90
CA MET A 126 -2.13 -0.41 2.07
C MET A 126 -1.07 -1.24 2.80
N ALA A 127 -0.11 -0.56 3.45
CA ALA A 127 0.90 -1.22 4.28
C ALA A 127 0.26 -1.96 5.48
N THR A 128 -0.75 -1.36 6.10
CA THR A 128 -1.47 -1.92 7.26
C THR A 128 -2.27 -3.16 6.86
N PHE A 129 -3.10 -3.08 5.83
CA PHE A 129 -3.88 -4.23 5.35
C PHE A 129 -2.99 -5.34 4.82
N LEU A 130 -1.88 -5.01 4.14
CA LEU A 130 -0.95 -6.03 3.68
C LEU A 130 -0.31 -6.76 4.86
N SER A 131 0.14 -6.03 5.87
CA SER A 131 0.70 -6.60 7.10
C SER A 131 -0.34 -7.45 7.84
N PHE A 132 -1.61 -7.01 7.86
CA PHE A 132 -2.72 -7.77 8.42
C PHE A 132 -2.93 -9.09 7.67
N PHE A 133 -3.04 -9.07 6.33
CA PHE A 133 -3.24 -10.29 5.56
C PHE A 133 -2.05 -11.25 5.66
N LEU A 134 -0.82 -10.73 5.69
CA LEU A 134 0.39 -11.53 5.93
C LEU A 134 0.35 -12.24 7.28
N ALA A 135 0.04 -11.50 8.36
CA ALA A 135 -0.05 -12.06 9.70
C ALA A 135 -1.20 -13.07 9.82
N PHE A 136 -2.36 -12.74 9.26
CA PHE A 136 -3.54 -13.61 9.21
C PHE A 136 -3.22 -14.93 8.50
N TYR A 137 -2.64 -14.87 7.30
CA TYR A 137 -2.27 -16.06 6.55
C TYR A 137 -1.17 -16.85 7.24
N SER A 138 -0.14 -16.20 7.78
CA SER A 138 0.93 -16.86 8.53
C SER A 138 0.36 -17.64 9.73
N LYS A 139 -0.52 -17.01 10.51
CA LYS A 139 -1.10 -17.61 11.71
C LYS A 139 -2.09 -18.74 11.39
N HIS A 140 -3.01 -18.52 10.45
CA HIS A 140 -4.11 -19.46 10.20
C HIS A 140 -3.78 -20.53 9.17
N ARG A 141 -2.96 -20.23 8.16
CA ARG A 141 -2.62 -21.19 7.09
C ARG A 141 -1.27 -21.86 7.30
N LEU A 142 -0.27 -21.11 7.76
CA LEU A 142 1.09 -21.65 7.98
C LEU A 142 1.33 -22.12 9.41
N ILE A 143 0.49 -21.68 10.36
CA ILE A 143 0.65 -21.97 11.81
C ILE A 143 2.02 -21.47 12.29
N THR A 144 2.44 -20.32 11.77
CA THR A 144 3.71 -19.67 12.12
C THR A 144 3.47 -18.25 12.57
N ASP A 145 4.22 -17.81 13.59
CA ASP A 145 4.18 -16.43 14.03
C ASP A 145 5.02 -15.55 13.11
N LEU A 146 4.40 -14.49 12.58
CA LEU A 146 5.09 -13.51 11.78
C LEU A 146 5.87 -12.57 12.70
N SER A 147 7.20 -12.56 12.56
CA SER A 147 8.04 -11.65 13.35
C SER A 147 7.74 -10.19 12.98
N PHE A 148 7.75 -9.29 13.97
CA PHE A 148 7.56 -7.84 13.75
C PHE A 148 8.48 -7.28 12.65
N SER A 149 9.74 -7.72 12.60
CA SER A 149 10.68 -7.32 11.55
C SER A 149 10.20 -7.67 10.13
N SER A 150 9.52 -8.80 9.96
CA SER A 150 8.95 -9.21 8.67
C SER A 150 7.74 -8.36 8.28
N SER A 151 6.87 -8.03 9.24
CA SER A 151 5.77 -7.08 9.00
C SER A 151 6.30 -5.68 8.66
N LEU A 152 7.34 -5.21 9.36
CA LEU A 152 7.99 -3.93 9.07
C LEU A 152 8.62 -3.93 7.67
N GLN A 153 9.28 -5.02 7.26
CA GLN A 153 9.82 -5.17 5.90
C GLN A 153 8.73 -5.09 4.83
N ALA A 154 7.58 -5.73 5.04
CA ALA A 154 6.45 -5.64 4.12
C ALA A 154 5.89 -4.21 4.02
N ALA A 155 5.73 -3.53 5.17
CA ALA A 155 5.26 -2.15 5.21
C ALA A 155 6.23 -1.20 4.48
N LEU A 156 7.54 -1.32 4.73
CA LEU A 156 8.56 -0.51 4.06
C LEU A 156 8.65 -0.82 2.56
N ALA A 157 8.42 -2.07 2.16
CA ALA A 157 8.35 -2.48 0.77
C ALA A 157 7.14 -1.92 0.01
N VAL A 158 6.09 -1.47 0.72
CA VAL A 158 4.98 -0.69 0.14
C VAL A 158 5.36 0.80 0.08
N ILE A 159 5.77 1.37 1.21
CA ILE A 159 6.00 2.81 1.36
C ILE A 159 7.13 3.30 0.45
N GLY A 160 8.28 2.62 0.48
CA GLY A 160 9.49 3.04 -0.23
C GLY A 160 9.29 3.20 -1.73
N PRO A 161 8.81 2.16 -2.44
CA PRO A 161 8.56 2.24 -3.89
C PRO A 161 7.50 3.26 -4.29
N ILE A 162 6.45 3.46 -3.50
CA ILE A 162 5.43 4.49 -3.79
C ILE A 162 6.07 5.88 -3.73
N LEU A 163 6.81 6.19 -2.66
CA LEU A 163 7.54 7.47 -2.54
C LEU A 163 8.57 7.64 -3.66
N LEU A 164 9.32 6.59 -3.99
CA LEU A 164 10.29 6.64 -5.08
C LEU A 164 9.60 6.92 -6.41
N SER A 165 8.50 6.23 -6.71
CA SER A 165 7.74 6.42 -7.95
C SER A 165 7.23 7.85 -8.06
N TRP A 166 6.76 8.44 -6.96
CA TRP A 166 6.32 9.83 -6.91
C TRP A 166 7.42 10.80 -7.32
N ASN A 167 8.59 10.66 -6.70
CA ASN A 167 9.75 11.50 -6.96
C ASN A 167 10.22 11.32 -8.41
N CYS A 168 10.33 10.08 -8.89
CA CYS A 168 10.74 9.81 -10.27
C CYS A 168 9.78 10.41 -11.31
N LEU A 169 8.47 10.29 -11.10
CA LEU A 169 7.47 10.81 -12.03
C LEU A 169 7.43 12.33 -12.06
N TYR A 170 7.68 12.98 -10.91
CA TYR A 170 7.73 14.43 -10.80
C TYR A 170 8.78 15.07 -11.71
N PHE A 171 9.95 14.43 -11.88
CA PHE A 171 11.03 14.94 -12.72
C PHE A 171 10.84 14.70 -14.23
N ILE A 172 9.79 13.99 -14.65
CA ILE A 172 9.53 13.73 -16.07
C ILE A 172 8.60 14.79 -16.63
N GLU A 173 9.13 15.75 -17.39
CA GLU A 173 8.32 16.84 -17.97
C GLU A 173 7.37 16.37 -19.08
N ASN A 174 7.76 15.36 -19.86
CA ASN A 174 6.94 14.86 -20.95
C ASN A 174 5.82 13.95 -20.44
N LEU A 175 4.58 14.40 -20.60
CA LEU A 175 3.38 13.70 -20.15
C LEU A 175 3.30 12.24 -20.63
N GLY A 176 3.57 11.98 -21.91
CA GLY A 176 3.51 10.62 -22.47
C GLY A 176 4.55 9.68 -21.85
N ARG A 177 5.79 10.17 -21.67
CA ARG A 177 6.85 9.41 -20.97
C ARG A 177 6.49 9.17 -19.50
N ARG A 178 5.88 10.16 -18.85
CA ARG A 178 5.45 10.05 -17.45
C ARG A 178 4.41 8.94 -17.27
N TYR A 179 3.39 8.86 -18.13
CA TYR A 179 2.43 7.74 -18.10
C TYR A 179 3.09 6.39 -18.29
N LEU A 180 3.96 6.28 -19.31
CA LEU A 180 4.64 5.03 -19.61
C LEU A 180 5.47 4.58 -18.40
N CYS A 181 6.27 5.48 -17.82
CA CYS A 181 7.03 5.22 -16.60
C CYS A 181 6.11 4.84 -15.43
N GLY A 182 4.96 5.52 -15.27
CA GLY A 182 3.97 5.23 -14.25
C GLY A 182 3.42 3.81 -14.33
N ILE A 183 3.03 3.37 -15.52
CA ILE A 183 2.54 2.01 -15.78
C ILE A 183 3.65 0.98 -15.48
N LEU A 184 4.88 1.27 -15.92
CA LEU A 184 6.03 0.40 -15.64
C LEU A 184 6.34 0.29 -14.15
N PHE A 185 6.24 1.40 -13.40
CA PHE A 185 6.40 1.40 -11.94
C PHE A 185 5.31 0.57 -11.27
N ILE A 186 4.05 0.69 -11.67
CA ILE A 186 2.95 -0.11 -11.12
C ILE A 186 3.19 -1.61 -11.39
N ALA A 187 3.57 -1.98 -12.62
CA ALA A 187 3.86 -3.36 -12.96
C ALA A 187 5.05 -3.92 -12.17
N ALA A 188 6.15 -3.16 -12.08
CA ALA A 188 7.33 -3.53 -11.32
C ALA A 188 7.03 -3.64 -9.82
N PHE A 189 6.21 -2.74 -9.28
CA PHE A 189 5.77 -2.74 -7.90
C PHE A 189 4.95 -3.99 -7.56
N ILE A 190 3.96 -4.34 -8.38
CA ILE A 190 3.13 -5.52 -8.18
C ILE A 190 3.98 -6.81 -8.20
N LEU A 191 4.88 -6.93 -9.18
CA LEU A 191 5.75 -8.10 -9.31
C LEU A 191 6.76 -8.19 -8.15
N GLY A 192 7.47 -7.09 -7.87
CA GLY A 192 8.48 -7.04 -6.83
C GLY A 192 7.92 -7.30 -5.44
N LEU A 193 6.76 -6.70 -5.13
CA LEU A 193 6.13 -6.86 -3.82
C LEU A 193 5.56 -8.27 -3.64
N ASN A 194 5.06 -8.91 -4.70
CA ASN A 194 4.66 -10.32 -4.66
C ASN A 194 5.86 -11.24 -4.33
N GLU A 195 7.04 -10.98 -4.88
CA GLU A 195 8.25 -11.73 -4.53
C GLU A 195 8.69 -11.49 -3.09
N ILE A 196 8.61 -10.25 -2.59
CA ILE A 196 8.91 -9.93 -1.18
C ILE A 196 7.96 -10.67 -0.24
N ILE A 197 6.66 -10.70 -0.54
CA ILE A 197 5.66 -11.46 0.24
C ILE A 197 6.03 -12.94 0.30
N LYS A 198 6.43 -13.55 -0.82
CA LYS A 198 6.87 -14.95 -0.87
C LYS A 198 8.11 -15.17 -0.01
N LEU A 199 9.10 -14.27 -0.09
CA LEU A 199 10.31 -14.36 0.71
C LEU A 199 10.01 -14.28 2.21
N ILE A 200 9.08 -13.39 2.60
CA ILE A 200 8.64 -13.24 3.99
C ILE A 200 7.93 -14.49 4.49
N LEU A 201 6.96 -15.01 3.74
CA LEU A 201 6.13 -16.14 4.15
C LEU A 201 6.87 -17.48 4.11
N PHE A 202 7.74 -17.70 3.11
CA PHE A 202 8.26 -19.04 2.82
C PHE A 202 9.77 -19.20 3.03
N SER A 203 10.59 -18.15 3.05
CA SER A 203 12.06 -18.34 3.13
C SER A 203 12.55 -18.80 4.50
N LYS A 204 11.83 -18.48 5.60
CA LYS A 204 12.18 -18.95 6.95
C LYS A 204 11.78 -20.41 7.20
N ASN A 205 10.62 -20.85 6.69
CA ASN A 205 10.14 -22.22 6.90
C ASN A 205 11.06 -23.26 6.26
N CYS A 206 11.66 -22.97 5.09
CA CYS A 206 12.61 -23.89 4.44
C CYS A 206 13.90 -24.16 5.26
N ARG A 207 14.35 -23.21 6.11
CA ARG A 207 15.57 -23.42 6.91
C ARG A 207 15.32 -24.38 8.08
N GLN A 208 14.19 -24.25 8.78
CA GLN A 208 13.84 -25.15 9.89
C GLN A 208 13.68 -26.62 9.45
N PHE A 209 13.06 -26.87 8.28
CA PHE A 209 12.95 -28.23 7.73
C PHE A 209 14.32 -28.84 7.38
N ARG A 210 15.27 -28.04 6.88
CA ARG A 210 16.62 -28.52 6.54
C ARG A 210 17.38 -28.99 7.79
N TYR A 211 17.31 -28.24 8.90
CA TYR A 211 17.95 -28.64 10.15
C TYR A 211 17.29 -29.86 10.81
N LEU A 212 15.96 -30.01 10.72
CA LEU A 212 15.27 -31.18 11.25
C LEU A 212 15.54 -32.46 10.45
N SER A 213 15.70 -32.35 9.12
CA SER A 213 16.07 -33.49 8.27
C SER A 213 17.49 -33.99 8.52
N LEU A 214 18.43 -33.09 8.85
CA LEU A 214 19.82 -33.42 9.16
C LEU A 214 20.01 -34.01 10.57
N ARG A 215 19.04 -33.85 11.47
CA ARG A 215 19.08 -34.40 12.84
C ARG A 215 18.50 -35.82 12.95
N LYS A 216 17.83 -36.29 11.88
CA LYS A 216 17.24 -37.64 11.77
C LYS A 216 18.15 -38.62 10.99
N GLN A 217 19.32 -38.16 10.56
CA GLN A 217 20.42 -39.00 10.04
C GLN A 217 21.49 -39.13 11.11
#